data_AF-A0AA38HHU5-F1
#
_entry.id   AF-A0AA38HHU5-F1
#
_cell.length_a   1.000
_cell.length_b   1.000
_cell.length_c   1.000
_cell.angle_alpha   90.00
_cell.angle_beta   90.00
_cell.angle_gamma   90.00
#
_symmetry.space_group_name_H-M   'P 1'
#
loop_
_entity.id
_entity.type
_entity.pdbx_description
1 polymer ?
#
loop_
_entity_poly.entity_id
_entity_poly.type
_entity_poly.pdbx_seq_one_letter_code
_entity_poly.pdbx_strand_id
1 'polypeptide(L)'
;MVNDVQDKEGLVVFPVAGPQTQQILDAIKEKDKDESKMFVSGVDTDQVAQYTEDEQKYFMTSGMKDLELSTKIALAHTHEFADKVGQSDLEALGGTDDFMKNVTFFDGTDNKDTEITENLDTLKAAKSD
;
A
#
# COMPACT_ATOMS: atom_id res chain seq x y z
N MET A 1 -29.07 -9.85 41.03
CA MET A 1 -27.69 -9.47 40.70
C MET A 1 -27.71 -8.98 39.28
N VAL A 2 -27.60 -7.67 39.07
CA VAL A 2 -27.41 -7.09 37.74
C VAL A 2 -25.91 -7.22 37.48
N ASN A 3 -25.52 -7.95 36.44
CA ASN A 3 -24.14 -7.98 36.00
C ASN A 3 -23.83 -6.59 35.43
N ASP A 4 -23.04 -5.82 36.16
CA ASP A 4 -22.36 -4.65 35.60
C ASP A 4 -21.42 -5.15 34.50
N VAL A 5 -21.90 -5.12 33.26
CA VAL A 5 -21.03 -5.14 32.09
C VAL A 5 -20.37 -3.77 32.10
N GLN A 6 -19.18 -3.68 32.69
CA GLN A 6 -18.38 -2.46 32.60
C GLN A 6 -18.05 -2.23 31.13
N ASP A 7 -18.64 -1.19 30.55
CA ASP A 7 -18.30 -0.63 29.24
C ASP A 7 -16.86 -0.08 29.28
N LYS A 8 -15.86 -0.97 29.24
CA LYS A 8 -14.49 -0.57 28.94
C LYS A 8 -14.43 -0.31 27.44
N GLU A 9 -14.49 0.97 27.04
CA GLU A 9 -14.32 1.42 25.66
C GLU A 9 -13.00 0.86 25.10
N GLY A 10 -13.09 0.12 23.99
CA GLY A 10 -11.91 -0.39 23.31
C GLY A 10 -11.25 0.70 22.49
N LEU A 11 -9.93 0.83 22.58
CA LEU A 11 -9.15 1.78 21.79
C LEU A 11 -8.49 1.06 20.61
N VAL A 12 -8.67 1.59 19.40
CA VAL A 12 -8.01 1.11 18.19
C VAL A 12 -6.96 2.12 17.75
N VAL A 13 -5.72 1.65 17.55
CA VAL A 13 -4.57 2.43 17.12
C VAL A 13 -4.22 2.09 15.67
N PHE A 14 -3.98 3.11 14.85
CA PHE A 14 -3.54 2.99 13.46
C PHE A 14 -2.09 3.48 13.32
N PRO A 15 -1.09 2.63 13.55
CA PRO A 15 0.30 3.02 13.54
C PRO A 15 0.85 3.14 12.11
N VAL A 16 0.90 4.36 11.59
CA VAL A 16 1.56 4.67 10.31
C VAL A 16 3.06 4.89 10.52
N ALA A 17 3.75 3.88 11.08
CA ALA A 17 5.12 4.02 11.58
C ALA A 17 6.08 2.90 11.11
N GLY A 18 5.62 1.98 10.27
CA GLY A 18 6.43 0.87 9.76
C GLY A 18 7.02 0.02 10.91
N PRO A 19 8.34 -0.23 10.97
CA PRO A 19 8.96 -1.03 12.03
C PRO A 19 8.74 -0.49 13.46
N GLN A 20 8.51 0.82 13.60
CA GLN A 20 8.27 1.44 14.90
C GLN A 20 6.94 1.01 15.52
N THR A 21 6.06 0.34 14.76
CA THR A 21 4.84 -0.33 15.27
C THR A 21 5.15 -1.31 16.42
N GLN A 22 6.35 -1.91 16.47
CA GLN A 22 6.76 -2.76 17.60
C GLN A 22 6.68 -2.03 18.94
N GLN A 23 7.09 -0.76 19.01
CA GLN A 23 7.08 0.00 20.26
C GLN A 23 5.65 0.22 20.78
N ILE A 24 4.68 0.33 19.86
CA ILE A 24 3.26 0.45 20.20
C ILE A 24 2.73 -0.88 20.73
N LEU A 25 3.12 -2.01 20.11
CA LEU A 25 2.78 -3.34 20.60
C LEU A 25 3.36 -3.61 21.99
N ASP A 26 4.61 -3.21 22.24
CA ASP A 26 5.25 -3.37 23.54
C ASP A 26 4.53 -2.53 24.61
N ALA A 27 4.17 -1.29 24.29
CA ALA A 27 3.37 -0.44 25.18
C ALA A 27 1.96 -1.02 25.44
N ILE A 28 1.33 -1.64 24.44
CA ILE A 28 0.04 -2.32 24.60
C ILE A 28 0.19 -3.53 25.53
N LYS A 29 1.20 -4.38 25.33
CA LYS A 29 1.46 -5.55 26.20
C LYS A 29 1.70 -5.14 27.64
N GLU A 30 2.41 -4.04 27.87
CA GLU A 30 2.62 -3.52 29.23
C GLU A 30 1.31 -3.08 29.89
N LYS A 31 0.42 -2.44 29.13
CA LYS A 31 -0.90 -1.96 29.59
C LYS A 31 -2.00 -3.02 29.63
N ASP A 32 -1.85 -4.13 28.91
CA ASP A 32 -2.78 -5.26 28.93
C ASP A 32 -2.89 -5.87 30.35
N LYS A 33 -1.84 -5.70 31.17
CA LYS A 33 -1.84 -6.02 32.61
C LYS A 33 -2.91 -5.27 33.41
N ASP A 34 -3.36 -4.12 32.92
CA ASP A 34 -4.38 -3.27 33.55
C ASP A 34 -5.80 -3.53 32.97
N GLU A 35 -5.99 -4.65 32.23
CA GLU A 35 -7.24 -5.02 31.55
C GLU A 35 -7.75 -3.94 30.56
N SER A 36 -6.83 -3.18 29.96
CA SER A 36 -7.15 -2.17 28.94
C SER A 36 -7.31 -2.84 27.58
N LYS A 37 -8.50 -2.75 26.96
CA LYS A 37 -8.76 -3.29 25.62
C LYS A 37 -8.17 -2.39 24.55
N MET A 38 -6.96 -2.69 24.10
CA MET A 38 -6.28 -1.96 23.02
C MET A 38 -6.02 -2.88 21.83
N PHE A 39 -6.31 -2.38 20.64
CA PHE A 39 -6.12 -3.08 19.37
C PHE A 39 -5.36 -2.23 18.36
N VAL A 40 -4.75 -2.89 17.39
CA VAL A 40 -3.96 -2.29 16.31
C VAL A 40 -4.57 -2.66 14.96
N SER A 41 -4.65 -1.68 14.07
CA SER A 41 -4.83 -1.93 12.64
C SER A 41 -3.51 -1.68 11.92
N GLY A 42 -2.87 -2.73 11.41
CA GLY A 42 -1.62 -2.63 10.66
C GLY A 42 -1.76 -1.81 9.38
N VAL A 43 -0.63 -1.40 8.80
CA VAL A 43 -0.57 -0.54 7.61
C VAL A 43 0.51 -1.04 6.64
N ASP A 44 0.36 -0.71 5.36
CA ASP A 44 1.28 -0.96 4.25
C ASP A 44 1.33 -2.43 3.78
N THR A 45 1.59 -3.38 4.68
CA THR A 45 1.67 -4.81 4.37
C THR A 45 0.77 -5.63 5.29
N ASP A 46 0.71 -6.96 5.10
CA ASP A 46 0.04 -7.85 6.05
C ASP A 46 0.93 -7.94 7.28
N GLN A 47 0.81 -6.95 8.15
CA GLN A 47 1.61 -6.86 9.37
C GLN A 47 1.21 -7.94 10.34
N VAL A 48 -0.03 -8.43 10.32
CA VAL A 48 -0.46 -9.53 11.20
C VAL A 48 0.43 -10.75 10.98
N ALA A 49 0.69 -11.11 9.73
CA ALA A 49 1.56 -12.23 9.38
C ALA A 49 3.05 -12.03 9.73
N GLN A 50 3.48 -10.81 10.06
CA GLN A 50 4.88 -10.47 10.33
C GLN A 50 5.25 -10.50 11.82
N TYR A 51 4.25 -10.51 12.70
CA TYR A 51 4.45 -10.54 14.16
C TYR A 51 4.24 -11.95 14.73
N THR A 52 4.73 -12.16 15.96
CA THR A 52 4.60 -13.45 16.67
C THR A 52 3.14 -13.76 16.99
N GLU A 53 2.79 -15.04 17.20
CA GLU A 53 1.41 -15.44 17.55
C GLU A 53 0.88 -14.69 18.79
N ASP A 54 1.74 -14.45 19.78
CA ASP A 54 1.41 -13.69 20.99
C ASP A 54 1.11 -12.20 20.72
N GLU A 55 1.63 -11.65 19.63
CA GLU A 55 1.42 -10.27 19.20
C GLU A 55 0.23 -10.13 18.26
N GLN A 56 -0.03 -11.16 17.45
CA GLN A 56 -1.12 -11.18 16.48
C GLN A 56 -2.49 -10.94 17.13
N LYS A 57 -2.68 -11.36 18.38
CA LYS A 57 -3.92 -11.13 19.13
C LYS A 57 -4.26 -9.65 19.35
N TYR A 58 -3.28 -8.75 19.25
CA TYR A 58 -3.51 -7.30 19.34
C TYR A 58 -3.90 -6.69 18.00
N PHE A 59 -3.74 -7.40 16.88
CA PHE A 59 -4.14 -6.91 15.56
C PHE A 59 -5.61 -7.25 15.25
N MET A 60 -6.35 -6.27 14.76
CA MET A 60 -7.68 -6.49 14.18
C MET A 60 -7.61 -6.82 12.69
N THR A 61 -6.74 -6.11 11.97
CA THR A 61 -6.58 -6.22 10.51
C THR A 61 -5.30 -5.47 10.08
N SER A 62 -5.00 -5.48 8.78
CA SER A 62 -3.99 -4.61 8.16
C SER A 62 -4.53 -3.94 6.91
N GLY A 63 -4.36 -2.61 6.81
CA GLY A 63 -4.63 -1.85 5.60
C GLY A 63 -3.46 -1.97 4.62
N MET A 64 -3.61 -2.88 3.66
CA MET A 64 -2.61 -3.14 2.61
C MET A 64 -2.45 -1.93 1.68
N LYS A 65 -1.20 -1.55 1.38
CA LYS A 65 -0.86 -0.63 0.29
C LYS A 65 0.03 -1.35 -0.71
N ASP A 66 -0.40 -1.40 -1.96
CA ASP A 66 0.36 -2.05 -3.02
C ASP A 66 1.43 -1.12 -3.61
N LEU A 67 2.50 -0.91 -2.83
CA LEU A 67 3.65 -0.10 -3.24
C LEU A 67 4.44 -0.75 -4.37
N GLU A 68 4.47 -2.09 -4.41
CA GLU A 68 5.16 -2.82 -5.48
C GLU A 68 4.50 -2.54 -6.82
N LEU A 69 3.18 -2.70 -6.89
CA LEU A 69 2.39 -2.43 -8.09
C LEU A 69 2.47 -0.96 -8.50
N SER A 70 2.34 -0.05 -7.53
CA SER A 70 2.47 1.40 -7.77
C SER A 70 3.84 1.76 -8.36
N THR A 71 4.91 1.14 -7.85
CA THR A 71 6.28 1.37 -8.34
C THR A 71 6.49 0.77 -9.73
N LYS A 72 5.98 -0.44 -9.98
CA LYS A 72 6.05 -1.08 -11.31
C LYS A 72 5.39 -0.21 -12.38
N ILE A 73 4.22 0.36 -12.09
CA ILE A 73 3.51 1.24 -13.02
C ILE A 73 4.26 2.54 -13.25
N ALA A 74 4.77 3.17 -12.18
CA ALA A 74 5.61 4.36 -12.33
C ALA A 74 6.85 4.09 -13.21
N LEU A 75 7.45 2.91 -13.09
CA LEU A 75 8.57 2.50 -13.95
C LEU A 75 8.14 2.16 -15.38
N ALA A 76 6.97 1.58 -15.59
CA ALA A 76 6.46 1.27 -16.93
C ALA A 76 6.24 2.52 -17.81
N HIS A 77 6.16 3.70 -17.18
CA HIS A 77 6.17 4.99 -17.87
C HIS A 77 7.56 5.41 -18.36
N THR A 78 8.54 4.51 -18.29
CA THR A 78 9.87 4.68 -18.88
C THR A 78 10.05 3.65 -20.00
N HIS A 79 10.76 4.03 -21.07
CA HIS A 79 11.07 3.14 -22.19
C HIS A 79 11.72 1.82 -21.74
N GLU A 80 12.53 1.85 -20.67
CA GLU A 80 13.26 0.67 -20.22
C GLU A 80 12.39 -0.40 -19.56
N PHE A 81 11.24 -0.03 -18.98
CA PHE A 81 10.42 -0.95 -18.18
C PHE A 81 8.97 -1.10 -18.66
N ALA A 82 8.61 -0.53 -19.82
CA ALA A 82 7.26 -0.60 -20.40
C ALA A 82 6.74 -2.05 -20.61
N ASP A 83 7.64 -3.03 -20.82
CA ASP A 83 7.33 -4.46 -20.97
C ASP A 83 7.06 -5.18 -19.64
N LYS A 84 7.33 -4.55 -18.49
CA LYS A 84 7.25 -5.17 -17.16
C LYS A 84 5.90 -5.03 -16.46
N VAL A 85 4.95 -4.32 -17.05
CA VAL A 85 3.59 -4.14 -16.51
C VAL A 85 2.56 -4.74 -17.45
N GLY A 86 1.83 -5.74 -16.96
CA GLY A 86 0.72 -6.38 -17.67
C GLY A 86 -0.58 -5.60 -17.55
N GLN A 87 -1.58 -5.97 -18.36
CA GLN A 87 -2.91 -5.37 -18.27
C GLN A 87 -3.60 -5.68 -16.93
N SER A 88 -3.33 -6.86 -16.36
CA SER A 88 -3.80 -7.25 -15.03
C SER A 88 -3.25 -6.38 -13.90
N ASP A 89 -2.04 -5.84 -14.07
CA ASP A 89 -1.40 -4.95 -13.09
C ASP A 89 -2.10 -3.57 -13.08
N LEU A 90 -2.48 -3.06 -14.25
CA LEU A 90 -3.23 -1.80 -14.37
C LEU A 90 -4.66 -1.93 -13.81
N GLU A 91 -5.33 -3.04 -14.08
CA GLU A 91 -6.68 -3.32 -13.57
C GLU A 91 -6.71 -3.41 -12.04
N ALA A 92 -5.65 -3.97 -11.42
CA ALA A 92 -5.55 -4.12 -9.98
C ALA A 92 -5.46 -2.78 -9.20
N LEU A 93 -5.04 -1.68 -9.84
CA LEU A 93 -5.09 -0.32 -9.25
C LEU A 93 -6.40 0.44 -9.55
N GLY A 94 -7.39 -0.22 -10.14
CA GLY A 94 -8.60 0.45 -10.62
C GLY A 94 -8.41 1.17 -11.97
N GLY A 95 -7.36 0.81 -12.71
CA GLY A 95 -6.98 1.40 -14.00
C GLY A 95 -7.90 1.00 -15.16
N THR A 96 -9.16 1.41 -15.09
CA THR A 96 -9.96 1.60 -16.31
C THR A 96 -9.74 2.97 -16.93
N ASP A 97 -9.17 3.92 -16.18
CA ASP A 97 -8.98 5.30 -16.60
C ASP A 97 -7.85 5.44 -17.63
N ASP A 98 -8.13 6.20 -18.69
CA ASP A 98 -7.20 6.48 -19.79
C ASP A 98 -5.85 7.06 -19.33
N PHE A 99 -5.81 7.66 -18.14
CA PHE A 99 -4.58 8.15 -17.51
C PHE A 99 -3.55 7.04 -17.26
N MET A 100 -4.00 5.83 -16.88
CA MET A 100 -3.11 4.71 -16.54
C MET A 100 -2.57 3.97 -17.78
N LYS A 101 -3.10 4.25 -18.97
CA LYS A 101 -2.71 3.62 -20.24
C LYS A 101 -1.80 4.49 -21.10
N ASN A 102 -1.66 5.77 -20.73
CA ASN A 102 -1.00 6.79 -21.50
C ASN A 102 0.23 7.31 -20.76
N VAL A 103 1.38 7.23 -21.42
CA VAL A 103 2.64 7.76 -20.92
C VAL A 103 2.92 9.06 -21.64
N THR A 104 3.15 10.14 -20.89
CA THR A 104 3.53 11.43 -21.48
C THR A 104 5.03 11.64 -21.32
N PHE A 105 5.73 11.74 -22.44
CA PHE A 105 7.14 12.09 -22.49
C PHE A 105 7.31 13.57 -22.79
N PHE A 106 8.29 14.19 -22.11
CA PHE A 106 8.77 15.51 -22.45
C PHE A 106 10.05 15.35 -23.28
N ASP A 107 9.94 15.62 -24.57
CA ASP A 107 11.09 15.70 -25.45
C ASP A 107 11.89 16.96 -25.07
N GLY A 108 13.08 16.77 -24.51
CA GLY A 108 13.97 17.85 -24.08
C GLY A 108 14.62 18.61 -25.23
N THR A 109 14.20 18.44 -26.47
CA THR A 109 14.71 19.20 -27.62
C THR A 109 13.97 20.54 -27.79
N ASP A 110 14.66 21.60 -27.41
CA ASP A 110 14.45 23.01 -27.75
C ASP A 110 13.01 23.56 -27.75
N ASN A 111 12.63 24.14 -26.61
CA ASN A 111 11.75 25.32 -26.48
C ASN A 111 10.30 25.23 -26.97
N LYS A 112 9.67 24.05 -26.96
CA LYS A 112 8.22 23.93 -26.73
C LYS A 112 7.96 22.65 -25.95
N ASP A 113 7.26 22.78 -24.83
CA ASP A 113 6.70 21.69 -24.02
C ASP A 113 5.76 20.84 -24.90
N THR A 114 6.35 20.01 -25.75
CA THR A 114 5.62 19.14 -26.66
C THR A 114 5.42 17.84 -25.90
N GLU A 115 4.26 17.73 -25.26
CA GLU A 115 3.81 16.51 -24.62
C GLU A 115 3.57 15.45 -25.70
N ILE A 116 4.38 14.40 -25.72
CA ILE A 116 4.13 13.23 -26.55
C ILE A 116 3.45 12.20 -25.67
N THR A 117 2.17 11.99 -25.88
CA THR A 117 1.41 10.94 -25.20
C THR A 117 1.43 9.67 -26.05
N GLU A 118 2.06 8.62 -25.55
CA GLU A 118 2.05 7.30 -26.18
C GLU A 118 1.27 6.30 -25.34
N ASN A 119 0.52 5.42 -26.01
CA ASN A 119 -0.14 4.31 -25.34
C ASN A 119 0.90 3.23 -24.98
N LEU A 120 0.80 2.69 -23.75
CA LEU A 120 1.68 1.65 -23.22
C LEU A 120 1.83 0.43 -24.15
N ASP A 121 0.78 0.04 -24.87
CA ASP A 121 0.81 -1.09 -25.80
C ASP A 121 1.71 -0.81 -27.01
N THR A 122 1.78 0.44 -27.47
CA THR A 122 2.67 0.90 -28.54
C THR A 122 4.14 0.79 -28.13
N LEU A 123 4.45 1.20 -26.90
CA LEU A 123 5.79 1.11 -26.32
C LEU A 123 6.28 -0.34 -26.19
N LYS A 124 5.38 -1.25 -25.78
CA LYS A 124 5.66 -2.69 -25.70
C LYS A 124 5.98 -3.30 -27.06
N ALA A 125 5.24 -2.90 -28.10
CA ALA A 125 5.47 -3.36 -29.46
C ALA A 125 6.84 -2.89 -29.99
N ALA A 126 7.21 -1.63 -29.76
CA ALA A 126 8.47 -1.05 -30.23
C ALA A 126 9.73 -1.69 -29.62
N LYS A 127 9.61 -2.36 -28.46
CA LYS A 127 10.71 -3.05 -27.79
C LYS A 127 10.87 -4.53 -28.14
N SER A 128 9.92 -5.08 -28.90
CA SER A 128 9.90 -6.49 -29.29
C SER A 128 10.63 -6.77 -30.61
N ASP A 129 11.20 -5.74 -31.25
CA ASP A 129 12.08 -5.79 -32.44
C ASP A 129 13.57 -5.64 -32.05
#